data_AF-A0A3M5K502-F1
#
_entry.id   AF-A0A3M5K502-F1
#
_cell.length_a   1.000
_cell.length_b   1.000
_cell.length_c   1.000
_cell.angle_alpha   90.00
_cell.angle_beta   90.00
_cell.angle_gamma   90.00
#
_symmetry.space_group_name_H-M   'P 1'
#
loop_
_entity.id
_entity.type
_entity.pdbx_description
1 polymer ?
#
loop_
_entity_poly.entity_id
_entity_poly.type
_entity_poly.pdbx_seq_one_letter_code
_entity_poly.pdbx_strand_id
1 'polypeptide(L)'
;MCSGIYWLAANEGAIFAPSDPLVFQNEKYASCMPPASPTGPEPSDTGNWYLCAELPEAYTGFSPLAFSLDLLLPLVDLHQEKDWAPLIETPKANIFAELWGFFSAKRLVRFVMWVEILAGWGFSLLFVAVVSGLARRKE
;
A
#
# COMPACT_ATOMS: atom_id res chain seq x y z
N MET A 1 7.23 -11.91 4.10
CA MET A 1 7.44 -10.95 5.21
C MET A 1 6.63 -9.68 4.96
N CYS A 2 6.81 -9.00 3.83
CA CYS A 2 6.11 -7.75 3.51
C CYS A 2 4.60 -7.90 3.35
N SER A 3 4.11 -9.00 2.75
CA SER A 3 2.66 -9.28 2.72
C SER A 3 2.03 -9.36 4.12
N GLY A 4 2.78 -9.80 5.14
CA GLY A 4 2.33 -9.79 6.53
C GLY A 4 2.24 -8.38 7.11
N ILE A 5 3.18 -7.51 6.75
CA ILE A 5 3.16 -6.08 7.12
C ILE A 5 1.94 -5.40 6.48
N TYR A 6 1.66 -5.67 5.21
CA TYR A 6 0.49 -5.12 4.52
C TYR A 6 -0.82 -5.64 5.09
N TRP A 7 -0.88 -6.92 5.47
CA TRP A 7 -2.05 -7.49 6.13
C TRP A 7 -2.32 -6.82 7.49
N LEU A 8 -1.30 -6.67 8.34
CA LEU A 8 -1.44 -5.97 9.63
C LEU A 8 -1.84 -4.51 9.43
N ALA A 9 -1.22 -3.82 8.46
CA ALA A 9 -1.53 -2.43 8.15
C ALA A 9 -2.97 -2.24 7.63
N ALA A 10 -3.49 -3.17 6.85
CA ALA A 10 -4.87 -3.14 6.35
C ALA A 10 -5.89 -3.54 7.42
N ASN A 11 -5.65 -4.65 8.12
CA ASN A 11 -6.60 -5.22 9.08
C ASN A 11 -6.65 -4.44 10.40
N GLU A 12 -5.49 -4.17 11.01
CA GLU A 12 -5.42 -3.52 12.33
C GLU A 12 -5.21 -2.01 12.22
N GLY A 13 -4.42 -1.58 11.23
CA GLY A 13 -4.07 -0.16 11.07
C GLY A 13 -5.09 0.67 10.30
N ALA A 14 -6.03 0.03 9.59
CA ALA A 14 -6.92 0.68 8.60
C ALA A 14 -6.16 1.66 7.68
N ILE A 15 -4.93 1.29 7.30
CA ILE A 15 -4.01 2.18 6.57
C ILE A 15 -4.28 2.16 5.07
N PHE A 16 -4.79 1.07 4.52
CA PHE A 16 -5.05 0.95 3.08
C PHE A 16 -6.43 1.52 2.72
N ALA A 17 -6.50 2.16 1.56
CA ALA A 17 -7.73 2.70 1.01
C ALA A 17 -7.74 2.55 -0.53
N PRO A 18 -8.93 2.62 -1.16
CA PRO A 18 -9.07 2.75 -2.60
C PRO A 18 -8.26 3.94 -3.12
N SER A 19 -7.69 3.82 -4.31
CA SER A 19 -6.94 4.93 -4.95
C SER A 19 -7.83 5.85 -5.79
N ASP A 20 -9.03 5.40 -6.19
CA ASP A 20 -9.93 6.17 -7.05
C ASP A 20 -10.62 7.31 -6.28
N PRO A 21 -10.45 8.58 -6.70
CA PRO A 21 -11.11 9.73 -6.06
C PRO A 21 -12.64 9.65 -6.06
N LEU A 22 -13.26 8.97 -7.03
CA LEU A 22 -14.72 8.82 -7.10
C LEU A 22 -15.27 8.00 -5.94
N VAL A 23 -14.47 7.07 -5.40
CA VAL A 23 -14.86 6.26 -4.23
C VAL A 23 -14.96 7.15 -2.99
N PHE A 24 -14.02 8.08 -2.80
CA PHE A 24 -14.06 9.01 -1.65
C PHE A 24 -15.19 10.04 -1.72
N GLN A 25 -15.69 10.36 -2.91
CA GLN A 25 -16.76 11.34 -3.10
C GLN A 25 -18.16 10.73 -2.91
N ASN A 26 -18.27 9.40 -2.88
CA ASN A 26 -19.55 8.73 -2.78
C ASN A 26 -19.99 8.60 -1.31
N GLU A 27 -21.11 9.24 -0.97
CA GLU A 27 -21.69 9.22 0.38
C GLU A 27 -22.01 7.81 0.88
N LYS A 28 -22.24 6.85 -0.02
CA LYS A 28 -22.48 5.44 0.33
C LYS A 28 -21.32 4.83 1.13
N TYR A 29 -20.09 5.28 0.90
CA TYR A 29 -18.89 4.70 1.52
C TYR A 29 -18.38 5.50 2.72
N ALA A 30 -19.16 6.47 3.22
CA ALA A 30 -18.77 7.29 4.36
C ALA A 30 -18.48 6.46 5.62
N SER A 31 -19.18 5.34 5.82
CA SER A 31 -18.96 4.40 6.93
C SER A 31 -17.65 3.62 6.84
N CYS A 32 -17.06 3.53 5.65
CA CYS A 32 -15.83 2.78 5.41
C CYS A 32 -14.55 3.59 5.64
N MET A 33 -14.69 4.90 5.83
CA MET A 33 -13.56 5.80 6.03
C MET A 33 -13.05 5.73 7.47
N PRO A 34 -11.74 5.45 7.69
CA PRO A 34 -11.16 5.51 9.02
C PRO A 34 -11.08 6.96 9.52
N PRO A 35 -11.14 7.19 10.84
CA PRO A 35 -10.99 8.53 11.41
C PRO A 35 -9.62 9.14 11.07
N ALA A 36 -9.59 10.46 10.84
CA ALA A 36 -8.38 11.17 10.45
C ALA A 36 -7.24 11.10 11.49
N SER A 37 -7.60 10.94 12.76
CA SER A 37 -6.68 10.79 13.89
C SER A 37 -7.16 9.64 14.78
N PRO A 38 -6.47 8.49 14.82
CA PRO A 38 -6.78 7.45 15.79
C PRO A 38 -6.41 7.95 17.19
N THR A 39 -7.40 8.24 18.01
CA THR A 39 -7.28 8.72 19.38
C THR A 39 -7.42 7.55 20.35
N GLY A 40 -6.43 6.63 20.35
CA GLY A 40 -6.36 5.52 21.29
C GLY A 40 -6.97 4.21 20.77
N PRO A 41 -7.39 3.27 21.65
CA PRO A 41 -8.05 2.04 21.24
C PRO A 41 -9.45 2.39 20.72
N GLU A 42 -9.51 2.65 19.41
CA GLU A 42 -10.73 3.00 18.71
C GLU A 42 -11.74 1.83 18.81
N PRO A 43 -13.04 2.13 19.03
CA PRO A 43 -14.07 1.10 19.08
C PRO A 43 -14.17 0.37 17.73
N SER A 44 -14.70 -0.86 17.76
CA SER A 44 -14.91 -1.75 16.60
C SER A 44 -15.81 -1.19 15.47
N ASP A 45 -16.24 0.07 15.57
CA ASP A 45 -17.12 0.78 14.64
C ASP A 45 -16.40 1.89 13.86
N THR A 46 -15.07 1.99 13.98
CA THR A 46 -14.27 2.83 13.08
C THR A 46 -14.17 2.21 11.69
N GLY A 47 -14.49 2.99 10.67
CA GLY A 47 -14.49 2.54 9.28
C GLY A 47 -13.14 1.96 8.84
N ASN A 48 -13.17 0.82 8.16
CA ASN A 48 -12.00 0.21 7.56
C ASN A 48 -12.32 -0.17 6.11
N TRP A 49 -11.63 0.45 5.15
CA TRP A 49 -11.77 0.15 3.73
C TRP A 49 -11.51 -1.32 3.40
N TYR A 50 -10.57 -1.96 4.09
CA TYR A 50 -10.23 -3.37 3.86
C TYR A 50 -11.38 -4.33 4.21
N LEU A 51 -12.23 -3.95 5.18
CA LEU A 51 -13.35 -4.75 5.68
C LEU A 51 -14.71 -4.16 5.27
N CYS A 52 -14.71 -3.20 4.34
CA CYS A 52 -15.90 -2.48 3.90
C CYS A 52 -16.80 -3.37 3.03
N ALA A 53 -17.92 -3.84 3.58
CA ALA A 53 -18.91 -4.62 2.85
C ALA A 53 -19.72 -3.80 1.82
N GLU A 54 -19.75 -2.47 1.97
CA GLU A 54 -20.48 -1.58 1.05
C GLU A 54 -19.76 -1.41 -0.29
N LEU A 55 -18.45 -1.67 -0.33
CA LEU A 55 -17.64 -1.56 -1.54
C LEU A 55 -18.10 -2.64 -2.54
N PRO A 56 -18.46 -2.28 -3.79
CA PRO A 56 -18.94 -3.25 -4.76
C PRO A 56 -17.90 -4.31 -5.04
N GLU A 57 -18.33 -5.56 -5.20
CA GLU A 57 -17.46 -6.68 -5.61
C GLU A 57 -16.79 -6.47 -6.98
N ALA A 58 -17.32 -5.54 -7.78
CA ALA A 58 -16.72 -5.13 -9.05
C ALA A 58 -15.44 -4.30 -8.86
N TYR A 59 -15.23 -3.70 -7.69
CA TYR A 59 -13.97 -3.06 -7.34
C TYR A 59 -12.99 -4.13 -6.88
N THR A 60 -11.73 -4.04 -7.31
CA THR A 60 -10.71 -5.03 -6.97
C THR A 60 -10.57 -5.13 -5.45
N GLY A 61 -10.75 -6.31 -4.86
CA GLY A 61 -10.52 -6.54 -3.44
C GLY A 61 -9.03 -6.48 -3.10
N PHE A 62 -8.68 -5.90 -1.95
CA PHE A 62 -7.29 -5.83 -1.51
C PHE A 62 -6.78 -7.22 -1.10
N SER A 63 -5.70 -7.66 -1.73
CA SER A 63 -4.98 -8.89 -1.36
C SER A 63 -3.53 -8.53 -1.00
N PRO A 64 -3.13 -8.61 0.29
CA PRO A 64 -1.78 -8.22 0.72
C PRO A 64 -0.64 -8.98 0.01
N LEU A 65 -0.90 -10.23 -0.37
CA LEU A 65 0.05 -11.04 -1.12
C LEU A 65 0.13 -10.57 -2.59
N ALA A 66 -1.03 -10.42 -3.24
CA ALA A 66 -1.06 -9.96 -4.63
C ALA A 66 -0.48 -8.55 -4.76
N PHE A 67 -0.78 -7.66 -3.82
CA PHE A 67 -0.20 -6.32 -3.74
C PHE A 67 1.34 -6.35 -3.66
N SER A 68 1.91 -7.17 -2.76
CA SER A 68 3.37 -7.31 -2.65
C SER A 68 4.00 -7.90 -3.91
N LEU A 69 3.32 -8.83 -4.58
CA LEU A 69 3.78 -9.37 -5.86
C LEU A 69 3.72 -8.34 -7.00
N ASP A 70 2.66 -7.54 -7.04
CA ASP A 70 2.48 -6.44 -8.00
C ASP A 70 3.65 -5.45 -7.90
N LEU A 71 4.03 -5.06 -6.66
CA LEU A 71 5.17 -4.18 -6.41
C LEU A 71 6.52 -4.80 -6.81
N LEU A 72 6.71 -6.10 -6.57
CA LEU A 72 7.97 -6.81 -6.85
C LEU A 72 8.15 -7.18 -8.32
N LEU A 73 7.06 -7.33 -9.07
CA LEU A 73 7.07 -7.79 -10.46
C LEU A 73 6.49 -6.71 -11.38
N PRO A 74 7.23 -5.63 -11.67
CA PRO A 74 6.71 -4.49 -12.45
C PRO A 74 6.35 -4.83 -13.91
N LEU A 75 6.61 -6.06 -14.36
CA LEU A 75 6.24 -6.56 -15.69
C LEU A 75 4.84 -7.19 -15.74
N VAL A 76 4.23 -7.48 -14.59
CA VAL A 76 2.90 -8.08 -14.46
C VAL A 76 1.98 -7.05 -13.81
N ASP A 77 0.71 -7.04 -14.20
CA ASP A 77 -0.30 -6.15 -13.63
C ASP A 77 -1.39 -6.97 -12.94
N LEU A 78 -1.39 -6.96 -11.61
CA LEU A 78 -2.43 -7.58 -10.79
C LEU A 78 -3.53 -6.58 -10.39
N HIS A 79 -3.46 -5.34 -10.88
CA HIS A 79 -4.33 -4.21 -10.55
C HIS A 79 -4.32 -3.77 -9.08
N GLN A 80 -3.55 -4.42 -8.20
CA GLN A 80 -3.59 -4.16 -6.76
C GLN A 80 -2.96 -2.82 -6.41
N GLU A 81 -1.79 -2.50 -6.97
CA GLU A 81 -1.12 -1.22 -6.70
C GLU A 81 -1.84 -0.01 -7.31
N LYS A 82 -2.67 -0.26 -8.34
CA LYS A 82 -3.45 0.78 -9.02
C LYS A 82 -4.71 1.12 -8.24
N ASP A 83 -5.40 0.09 -7.76
CA ASP A 83 -6.70 0.25 -7.10
C ASP A 83 -6.58 0.51 -5.60
N TRP A 84 -5.44 0.19 -4.98
CA TRP A 84 -5.21 0.37 -3.54
C TRP A 84 -3.91 1.09 -3.23
N ALA A 85 -3.97 1.97 -2.24
CA ALA A 85 -2.81 2.68 -1.73
C ALA A 85 -2.91 2.89 -0.21
N PRO A 86 -1.77 3.00 0.49
CA PRO A 86 -1.79 3.43 1.88
C PRO A 86 -2.20 4.90 1.98
N LEU A 87 -3.05 5.21 2.95
CA LEU A 87 -3.43 6.55 3.35
C LEU A 87 -2.20 7.34 3.77
N ILE A 88 -2.08 8.54 3.21
CA ILE A 88 -0.93 9.41 3.40
C ILE A 88 -1.26 10.42 4.49
N GLU A 89 -0.38 10.56 5.47
CA GLU A 89 -0.49 11.63 6.45
C GLU A 89 -0.21 12.98 5.83
N THR A 90 -0.99 13.98 6.23
CA THR A 90 -0.77 15.38 5.83
C THR A 90 0.62 15.84 6.30
N PRO A 91 1.44 16.45 5.41
CA PRO A 91 2.74 17.00 5.79
C PRO A 91 2.61 18.04 6.92
N LYS A 92 3.55 18.02 7.87
CA LYS A 92 3.59 18.99 8.97
C LYS A 92 4.47 20.17 8.58
N ALA A 93 4.03 21.38 8.93
CA ALA A 93 4.77 22.62 8.63
C ALA A 93 6.13 22.74 9.36
N ASN A 94 6.29 22.01 10.48
CA ASN A 94 7.53 22.03 11.27
C ASN A 94 8.44 20.86 10.88
N ILE A 95 9.68 21.17 10.48
CA ILE A 95 10.70 20.20 10.03
C ILE A 95 10.99 19.13 11.10
N PHE A 96 11.13 19.51 12.37
CA PHE A 96 11.39 18.54 13.44
C PHE A 96 10.18 17.63 13.68
N ALA A 97 8.97 18.18 13.61
CA ALA A 97 7.74 17.40 13.76
C ALA A 97 7.52 16.44 12.57
N GLU A 98 7.97 16.82 11.38
CA GLU A 98 7.94 15.98 10.18
C GLU A 98 8.96 14.84 10.29
N LEU A 99 10.18 15.12 10.77
CA LEU A 99 11.22 14.11 10.96
C LEU A 99 10.81 13.04 11.99
N TRP A 100 10.24 13.45 13.12
CA TRP A 100 9.66 12.53 14.10
C TRP A 100 8.42 11.81 13.58
N GLY A 101 7.70 12.42 12.65
CA GLY A 101 6.56 11.80 11.96
C GLY A 101 6.92 10.54 11.20
N PHE A 102 8.19 10.37 10.77
CA PHE A 102 8.65 9.19 10.03
C PHE A 102 8.38 7.86 10.74
N PHE A 103 8.32 7.85 12.07
CA PHE A 103 8.02 6.65 12.87
C PHE A 103 6.53 6.26 12.88
N SER A 104 5.65 7.01 12.22
CA SER A 104 4.25 6.62 12.06
C SER A 104 4.10 5.34 11.22
N ALA A 105 3.16 4.48 11.60
CA ALA A 105 2.84 3.25 10.88
C ALA A 105 2.50 3.51 9.40
N LYS A 106 1.76 4.59 9.10
CA LYS A 106 1.40 4.99 7.72
C LYS A 106 2.65 5.24 6.86
N ARG A 107 3.65 5.91 7.43
CA ARG A 107 4.90 6.23 6.74
C ARG A 107 5.84 5.03 6.65
N LEU A 108 5.86 4.18 7.67
CA LEU A 108 6.61 2.93 7.65
C LEU A 108 6.09 1.99 6.55
N VAL A 109 4.77 1.81 6.42
CA VAL A 109 4.17 0.99 5.35
C VAL A 109 4.57 1.53 3.97
N ARG A 110 4.50 2.84 3.78
CA ARG A 110 4.94 3.49 2.55
C ARG A 110 6.43 3.29 2.28
N PHE A 111 7.26 3.35 3.30
CA PHE A 111 8.70 3.07 3.18
C PHE A 111 8.97 1.62 2.76
N VAL A 112 8.26 0.64 3.35
CA VAL A 112 8.36 -0.77 2.95
C VAL A 112 7.97 -0.94 1.49
N MET A 113 6.89 -0.29 1.03
CA MET A 113 6.52 -0.30 -0.39
C MET A 113 7.63 0.23 -1.31
N TRP A 114 8.27 1.35 -0.96
CA TRP A 114 9.38 1.86 -1.76
C TRP A 114 10.56 0.89 -1.84
N VAL A 115 10.88 0.21 -0.73
CA VAL A 115 11.92 -0.83 -0.73
C VAL A 115 11.54 -2.00 -1.64
N GLU A 116 10.28 -2.45 -1.62
CA GLU A 116 9.80 -3.50 -2.54
C GLU A 116 9.88 -3.07 -3.99
N ILE A 117 9.42 -1.86 -4.31
CA ILE A 117 9.50 -1.30 -5.67
C ILE A 117 10.97 -1.32 -6.13
N LEU A 118 11.89 -0.76 -5.34
CA LEU A 118 13.33 -0.75 -5.67
C LEU A 118 13.90 -2.16 -5.86
N ALA A 119 13.47 -3.12 -5.04
CA ALA A 119 13.85 -4.52 -5.22
C ALA A 119 13.29 -5.10 -6.53
N GLY A 120 12.04 -4.78 -6.89
CA GLY A 120 11.40 -5.17 -8.15
C GLY A 120 12.11 -4.62 -9.39
N TRP A 121 12.55 -3.36 -9.34
CA TRP A 121 13.45 -2.79 -10.36
C TRP A 121 14.75 -3.60 -10.46
N GLY A 122 15.36 -3.91 -9.31
CA GLY A 122 16.57 -4.74 -9.24
C GLY A 122 16.39 -6.12 -9.89
N PHE A 123 15.33 -6.85 -9.53
CA PHE A 123 15.03 -8.16 -10.10
C PHE A 123 14.72 -8.09 -11.59
N SER A 124 14.01 -7.07 -12.05
CA SER A 124 13.69 -6.87 -13.46
C SER A 124 14.95 -6.63 -14.30
N LEU A 125 15.85 -5.77 -13.82
CA LEU A 125 17.13 -5.51 -14.49
C LEU A 125 18.02 -6.75 -14.51
N LEU A 126 18.09 -7.50 -13.41
CA LEU A 126 18.83 -8.76 -13.34
C LEU A 126 18.26 -9.80 -14.30
N PHE A 127 16.93 -9.94 -14.37
CA PHE A 127 16.26 -10.85 -15.29
C PHE A 127 16.61 -10.52 -16.74
N VAL A 128 16.54 -9.24 -17.13
CA VAL A 128 16.94 -8.79 -18.46
C VAL A 128 18.42 -9.07 -18.72
N ALA A 129 19.31 -8.82 -17.76
CA ALA A 129 20.75 -9.10 -17.90
C ALA A 129 21.06 -10.59 -18.11
N VAL A 130 20.30 -11.48 -17.46
CA VAL A 130 20.43 -12.94 -17.62
C VAL A 130 19.88 -13.40 -18.97
N VAL A 131 18.68 -12.97 -19.35
CA VAL A 131 18.01 -13.38 -20.60
C VAL A 131 18.73 -12.83 -21.84
N SER A 132 19.23 -11.60 -21.78
CA SER A 132 20.02 -11.00 -22.86
C SER A 132 21.42 -11.60 -23.01
N GLY A 133 21.85 -12.46 -22.07
CA GLY A 133 23.19 -13.02 -22.05
C GLY A 133 24.28 -12.00 -21.69
N LEU A 134 23.92 -10.79 -21.25
CA LEU A 134 24.87 -9.77 -20.76
C LEU A 134 25.68 -10.30 -19.56
N ALA A 135 25.07 -11.18 -18.75
CA ALA A 135 25.71 -11.84 -17.62
C ALA A 135 26.67 -12.98 -18.02
N ARG A 136 26.71 -13.41 -19.30
CA ARG A 136 27.66 -14.43 -19.76
C ARG A 136 29.03 -13.78 -19.98
N ARG A 137 30.00 -14.18 -19.15
CA ARG A 137 31.40 -13.82 -19.31
C ARG A 137 31.91 -14.45 -20.62
N LYS A 138 32.48 -13.64 -21.52
CA LYS A 138 33.24 -14.15 -22.67
C LYS A 138 34.50 -14.82 -22.14
N GLU A 139 34.63 -16.13 -22.35
CA GLU A 139 35.94 -16.79 -22.45
C GLU A 139 36.53 -16.55 -23.84
#